data_AF-A0A7J9QNJ5-F1
#
_entry.id   AF-A0A7J9QNJ5-F1
#
_cell.length_a   1.000
_cell.length_b   1.000
_cell.length_c   1.000
_cell.angle_alpha   90.00
_cell.angle_beta   90.00
_cell.angle_gamma   90.00
#
_symmetry.space_group_name_H-M   'P 1'
#
loop_
_entity.id
_entity.type
_entity.pdbx_description
1 polymer ?
#
loop_
_entity_poly.entity_id
_entity_poly.type
_entity_poly.pdbx_seq_one_letter_code
_entity_poly.pdbx_strand_id
1 'polypeptide(L)'
;MQSLELRNETLVEIATFLVRRWSENDDIIVEFSDKIETRTRLSENKVILTPLEKRIGNYFQRYRQFRTSLWYEAMRIRFCKKILSNDHAFGFILNTLETRRIEYLGRKIWKGMDEEIIFNYSFLLVARPQLHTVYGKARIVEAFYQYFMFGAIKGEVQSSYFEKIKKASEFGRRIVDEAIEKGYDTEWLEKKVNEIIKILDIDSLMTVPVSLPFMKAGMALTEEELLKFLTVISKNKEGDFGKTDPKAALSGDNVYEEYKILLNENKKSDNKGIAPETIGLQIPATNNVDETKIYDLSLINNLKTKFKEWKSGWKEQHLRSGDEFDEEQFIEGNEPFFSDAKKSIKTKIVILLDHSSSIASDAIEYKKATLALCEVLSYLKVKFAV
;
A
#
# COMPACT_ATOMS: atom_id res chain seq x y z
N MET A 1 24.52 -4.00 15.20
CA MET A 1 23.13 -4.51 15.25
C MET A 1 22.68 -4.74 13.82
N GLN A 2 22.43 -5.98 13.41
CA GLN A 2 21.78 -6.25 12.11
C GLN A 2 20.42 -5.55 12.12
N SER A 3 20.24 -4.59 11.21
CA SER A 3 18.98 -3.88 11.05
C SER A 3 17.93 -4.86 10.53
N LEU A 4 16.95 -5.19 11.35
CA LEU A 4 15.82 -6.00 10.89
C LEU A 4 14.96 -5.18 9.94
N GLU A 5 14.86 -5.66 8.71
CA GLU A 5 13.97 -5.13 7.68
C GLU A 5 12.59 -5.79 7.80
N LEU A 6 11.51 -5.04 7.53
CA LEU A 6 10.17 -5.61 7.50
C LEU A 6 10.03 -6.51 6.26
N ARG A 7 9.61 -7.76 6.45
CA ARG A 7 9.37 -8.67 5.33
C ARG A 7 8.17 -8.25 4.49
N ASN A 8 8.28 -8.42 3.17
CA ASN A 8 7.19 -8.13 2.24
C ASN A 8 5.91 -8.92 2.54
N GLU A 9 6.02 -10.17 3.03
CA GLU A 9 4.85 -10.97 3.42
C GLU A 9 4.02 -10.32 4.54
N THR A 10 4.67 -9.93 5.64
CA THR A 10 4.05 -9.20 6.76
C THR A 10 3.47 -7.87 6.30
N LEU A 11 4.18 -7.16 5.41
CA LEU A 11 3.71 -5.89 4.85
C LEU A 11 2.48 -6.06 3.95
N VAL A 12 2.36 -7.15 3.18
CA VAL A 12 1.16 -7.43 2.37
C VAL A 12 -0.05 -7.66 3.27
N GLU A 13 0.11 -8.43 4.35
CA GLU A 13 -0.99 -8.73 5.27
C GLU A 13 -1.51 -7.45 5.94
N ILE A 14 -0.61 -6.63 6.47
CA ILE A 14 -0.96 -5.33 7.08
C ILE A 14 -1.54 -4.39 6.05
N ALA A 15 -0.96 -4.34 4.84
CA ALA A 15 -1.47 -3.45 3.79
C ALA A 15 -2.90 -3.82 3.39
N THR A 16 -3.16 -5.12 3.22
CA THR A 16 -4.48 -5.65 2.88
C THR A 16 -5.48 -5.31 3.96
N PHE A 17 -5.13 -5.53 5.22
CA PHE A 17 -5.98 -5.16 6.34
C PHE A 17 -6.29 -3.66 6.34
N LEU A 18 -5.26 -2.80 6.39
CA LEU A 18 -5.43 -1.35 6.49
C LEU A 18 -6.19 -0.76 5.31
N VAL A 19 -5.91 -1.19 4.08
CA VAL A 19 -6.58 -0.64 2.89
C VAL A 19 -8.07 -0.95 2.92
N ARG A 20 -8.46 -2.17 3.32
CA ARG A 20 -9.86 -2.57 3.43
C ARG A 20 -10.59 -1.76 4.49
N ARG A 21 -9.96 -1.53 5.65
CA ARG A 21 -10.54 -0.69 6.72
C ARG A 21 -10.68 0.76 6.32
N TRP A 22 -9.61 1.36 5.81
CA TRP A 22 -9.62 2.77 5.43
C TRP A 22 -10.58 3.05 4.28
N SER A 23 -10.68 2.12 3.32
CA SER A 23 -11.57 2.26 2.17
C SER A 23 -13.02 1.82 2.43
N GLU A 24 -13.29 1.08 3.51
CA GLU A 24 -14.57 0.38 3.73
C GLU A 24 -14.95 -0.56 2.56
N ASN A 25 -13.95 -1.26 2.01
CA ASN A 25 -14.14 -2.23 0.92
C ASN A 25 -13.30 -3.47 1.18
N ASP A 26 -13.96 -4.61 1.39
CA ASP A 26 -13.33 -5.86 1.82
C ASP A 26 -12.79 -6.71 0.66
N ASP A 27 -13.16 -6.38 -0.58
CA ASP A 27 -12.78 -7.12 -1.78
C ASP A 27 -11.42 -6.67 -2.36
N ILE A 28 -10.72 -5.77 -1.66
CA ILE A 28 -9.46 -5.21 -2.16
C ILE A 28 -8.33 -6.23 -2.07
N ILE A 29 -7.56 -6.33 -3.16
CA ILE A 29 -6.35 -7.13 -3.29
C ILE A 29 -5.14 -6.20 -3.29
N VAL A 30 -4.14 -6.49 -2.45
CA VAL A 30 -2.88 -5.75 -2.42
C VAL A 30 -1.74 -6.62 -2.95
N GLU A 31 -0.91 -6.05 -3.82
CA GLU A 31 0.34 -6.67 -4.26
C GLU A 31 1.50 -5.67 -4.24
N PHE A 32 2.73 -6.18 -4.15
CA PHE A 32 3.92 -5.38 -4.38
C PHE A 32 4.44 -5.59 -5.80
N SER A 33 4.94 -4.53 -6.42
CA SER A 33 5.59 -4.62 -7.73
C SER A 33 6.86 -3.79 -7.79
N ASP A 34 7.94 -4.42 -8.25
CA ASP A 34 9.17 -3.72 -8.57
C ASP A 34 9.09 -2.90 -9.86
N LYS A 35 8.12 -3.20 -10.74
CA LYS A 35 8.10 -2.60 -12.08
C LYS A 35 7.20 -1.38 -12.19
N ILE A 36 6.26 -1.24 -11.25
CA ILE A 36 5.17 -0.28 -11.33
C ILE A 36 5.22 0.61 -10.09
N GLU A 37 5.02 1.91 -10.29
CA GLU A 37 4.80 2.84 -9.18
C GLU A 37 3.51 2.50 -8.42
N THR A 38 3.42 3.00 -7.19
CA THR A 38 2.23 2.79 -6.36
C THR A 38 0.98 3.31 -7.08
N ARG A 39 0.00 2.43 -7.30
CA ARG A 39 -1.24 2.79 -7.99
C ARG A 39 -2.41 1.88 -7.63
N THR A 40 -3.61 2.45 -7.65
CA THR A 40 -4.89 1.76 -7.54
C THR A 40 -5.49 1.51 -8.92
N ARG A 41 -6.03 0.30 -9.13
CA ARG A 41 -6.90 -0.05 -10.26
C ARG A 41 -8.32 -0.29 -9.73
N LEU A 42 -9.16 0.74 -9.79
CA LEU A 42 -10.52 0.70 -9.23
C LEU A 42 -11.37 -0.44 -9.81
N SER A 43 -11.31 -0.66 -11.12
CA SER A 43 -12.09 -1.71 -11.80
C SER A 43 -11.68 -3.14 -11.41
N GLU A 44 -10.47 -3.31 -10.88
CA GLU A 44 -9.92 -4.61 -10.48
C GLU A 44 -9.93 -4.78 -8.94
N ASN A 45 -10.45 -3.80 -8.18
CA ASN A 45 -10.33 -3.77 -6.72
C ASN A 45 -8.90 -4.04 -6.24
N LYS A 46 -7.91 -3.45 -6.93
CA LYS A 46 -6.51 -3.83 -6.78
C LYS A 46 -5.61 -2.65 -6.46
N VAL A 47 -4.77 -2.78 -5.45
CA VAL A 47 -3.72 -1.83 -5.10
C VAL A 47 -2.36 -2.46 -5.35
N ILE A 48 -1.54 -1.78 -6.14
CA ILE A 48 -0.16 -2.17 -6.44
C ILE A 48 0.73 -1.20 -5.66
N LEU A 49 1.54 -1.70 -4.75
CA LEU A 49 2.44 -0.90 -3.91
C LEU A 49 3.88 -1.05 -4.36
N THR A 50 4.61 0.07 -4.24
CA THR A 50 6.06 0.07 -4.40
C THR A 50 6.72 -0.47 -3.12
N PRO A 51 7.65 -1.44 -3.23
CA PRO A 51 8.37 -2.02 -2.09
C PRO A 51 9.12 -0.98 -1.26
N LEU A 52 9.37 -1.28 0.03
CA LEU A 52 10.04 -0.35 0.95
C LEU A 52 11.46 -0.02 0.49
N GLU A 53 12.16 -0.99 -0.09
CA GLU A 53 13.53 -0.93 -0.57
C GLU A 53 13.73 0.14 -1.63
N LYS A 54 12.65 0.52 -2.33
CA LYS A 54 12.66 1.57 -3.37
C LYS A 54 12.39 2.97 -2.84
N ARG A 55 12.08 3.11 -1.55
CA ARG A 55 11.77 4.39 -0.91
C ARG A 55 13.04 5.03 -0.35
N ILE A 56 13.05 6.35 -0.27
CA ILE A 56 14.18 7.15 0.22
C ILE A 56 14.18 7.14 1.76
N GLY A 57 15.35 7.25 2.39
CA GLY A 57 15.48 7.36 3.85
C GLY A 57 15.78 6.03 4.56
N ASN A 58 15.73 6.07 5.90
CA ASN A 58 15.96 4.91 6.77
C ASN A 58 14.71 3.99 6.84
N TYR A 59 14.84 2.80 7.43
CA TYR A 59 13.74 1.81 7.47
C TYR A 59 12.43 2.37 8.05
N PHE A 60 12.50 3.16 9.12
CA PHE A 60 11.32 3.74 9.74
C PHE A 60 10.68 4.82 8.84
N GLN A 61 11.50 5.67 8.21
CA GLN A 61 11.03 6.66 7.25
C GLN A 61 10.38 6.02 6.02
N ARG A 62 10.93 4.90 5.53
CA ARG A 62 10.36 4.12 4.42
C ARG A 62 9.02 3.52 4.82
N TYR A 63 8.91 3.00 6.05
CA TYR A 63 7.67 2.48 6.60
C TYR A 63 6.58 3.55 6.67
N ARG A 64 6.90 4.75 7.19
CA ARG A 64 5.97 5.89 7.24
C ARG A 64 5.49 6.34 5.85
N GLN A 65 6.41 6.40 4.88
CA GLN A 65 6.05 6.68 3.48
C GLN A 65 5.12 5.61 2.90
N PHE A 66 5.37 4.33 3.20
CA PHE A 66 4.50 3.23 2.79
C PHE A 66 3.11 3.33 3.41
N ARG A 67 3.03 3.54 4.73
CA ARG A 67 1.78 3.69 5.48
C ARG A 67 0.94 4.83 4.92
N THR A 68 1.57 5.96 4.65
CA THR A 68 0.89 7.12 4.06
C THR A 68 0.46 6.87 2.62
N SER A 69 1.31 6.25 1.79
CA SER A 69 0.96 5.89 0.41
C SER A 69 -0.25 4.95 0.38
N LEU A 70 -0.27 3.96 1.26
CA LEU A 70 -1.39 3.03 1.40
C LEU A 70 -2.68 3.75 1.79
N TRP A 71 -2.59 4.71 2.72
CA TRP A 71 -3.73 5.54 3.10
C TRP A 71 -4.29 6.32 1.91
N TYR A 72 -3.44 6.95 1.11
CA TYR A 72 -3.88 7.62 -0.13
C TYR A 72 -4.61 6.67 -1.08
N GLU A 73 -4.06 5.48 -1.32
CA GLU A 73 -4.70 4.49 -2.19
C GLU A 73 -6.05 4.03 -1.64
N ALA A 74 -6.17 3.84 -0.31
CA ALA A 74 -7.45 3.56 0.34
C ALA A 74 -8.47 4.71 0.17
N MET A 75 -8.02 5.96 0.32
CA MET A 75 -8.88 7.14 0.13
C MET A 75 -9.31 7.29 -1.33
N ARG A 76 -8.44 6.94 -2.30
CA ARG A 76 -8.81 6.88 -3.73
C ARG A 76 -9.91 5.86 -3.98
N ILE A 77 -9.79 4.65 -3.40
CA ILE A 77 -10.83 3.61 -3.51
C ILE A 77 -12.16 4.12 -2.96
N ARG A 78 -12.12 4.77 -1.79
CA ARG A 78 -13.32 5.22 -1.09
C ARG A 78 -14.05 6.36 -1.79
N PHE A 79 -13.30 7.33 -2.31
CA PHE A 79 -13.87 8.62 -2.71
C PHE A 79 -13.80 8.91 -4.20
N CYS A 80 -12.89 8.29 -4.95
CA CYS A 80 -12.74 8.56 -6.38
C CYS A 80 -13.62 7.61 -7.20
N LYS A 81 -14.37 8.15 -8.16
CA LYS A 81 -15.10 7.34 -9.15
C LYS A 81 -14.21 6.83 -10.28
N LYS A 82 -13.12 7.55 -10.56
CA LYS A 82 -12.14 7.20 -11.60
C LYS A 82 -10.76 7.72 -11.22
N ILE A 83 -9.73 7.05 -11.71
CA ILE A 83 -8.34 7.47 -11.63
C ILE A 83 -7.81 7.41 -13.06
N LEU A 84 -7.38 8.54 -13.61
CA LEU A 84 -6.86 8.60 -14.97
C LEU A 84 -5.36 8.34 -14.99
N SER A 85 -4.79 8.11 -16.18
CA SER A 85 -3.33 8.00 -16.29
C SER A 85 -2.64 9.33 -15.95
N ASN A 86 -1.52 9.24 -15.23
CA ASN A 86 -0.62 10.38 -15.00
C ASN A 86 0.28 10.68 -16.20
N ASP A 87 0.23 9.87 -17.27
CA ASP A 87 1.06 10.06 -18.45
C ASP A 87 0.67 11.31 -19.25
N HIS A 88 -0.58 11.77 -19.14
CA HIS A 88 -1.08 12.95 -19.86
C HIS A 88 -1.50 14.05 -18.89
N ALA A 89 -1.32 15.31 -19.30
CA ALA A 89 -1.58 16.48 -18.46
C ALA A 89 -3.01 16.51 -17.90
N PHE A 90 -4.02 16.13 -18.70
CA PHE A 90 -5.41 16.10 -18.23
C PHE A 90 -5.61 15.15 -17.03
N GLY A 91 -5.17 13.90 -17.18
CA GLY A 91 -5.32 12.90 -16.12
C GLY A 91 -4.48 13.24 -14.89
N PHE A 92 -3.26 13.74 -15.10
CA PHE A 92 -2.39 14.21 -14.03
C PHE A 92 -3.00 15.36 -13.22
N ILE A 93 -3.59 16.36 -13.88
CA ILE A 93 -4.27 17.48 -13.20
C ILE A 93 -5.50 16.97 -12.43
N LEU A 94 -6.34 16.12 -13.02
CA LEU A 94 -7.50 15.55 -12.32
C LEU A 94 -7.07 14.81 -11.05
N ASN A 95 -6.07 13.92 -11.17
CA ASN A 95 -5.56 13.16 -10.04
C ASN A 95 -4.95 14.05 -8.97
N THR A 96 -4.37 15.19 -9.35
CA THR A 96 -3.82 16.21 -8.42
C THR A 96 -4.94 16.88 -7.61
N LEU A 97 -6.02 17.29 -8.27
CA LEU A 97 -7.20 17.86 -7.60
C LEU A 97 -7.85 16.84 -6.66
N GLU A 98 -8.02 15.60 -7.15
CA GLU A 98 -8.58 14.51 -6.34
C GLU A 98 -7.72 14.22 -5.11
N THR A 99 -6.39 14.24 -5.24
CA THR A 99 -5.50 14.01 -4.09
C THR A 99 -5.78 15.00 -2.97
N ARG A 100 -5.99 16.30 -3.28
CA ARG A 100 -6.37 17.29 -2.26
C ARG A 100 -7.78 17.07 -1.71
N ARG A 101 -8.75 16.70 -2.56
CA ARG A 101 -10.13 16.43 -2.13
C ARG A 101 -10.19 15.23 -1.17
N ILE A 102 -9.56 14.12 -1.53
CA ILE A 102 -9.57 12.90 -0.72
C ILE A 102 -8.78 13.05 0.58
N GLU A 103 -7.74 13.89 0.62
CA GLU A 103 -7.05 14.22 1.86
C GLU A 103 -8.01 14.88 2.86
N TYR A 104 -8.74 15.89 2.41
CA TYR A 104 -9.69 16.59 3.28
C TYR A 104 -10.80 15.66 3.78
N LEU A 105 -11.40 14.87 2.89
CA LEU A 105 -12.45 13.91 3.24
C LEU A 105 -11.91 12.80 4.15
N GLY A 106 -10.72 12.28 3.84
CA GLY A 106 -10.06 11.23 4.59
C GLY A 106 -9.71 11.65 6.01
N ARG A 107 -9.16 12.86 6.19
CA ARG A 107 -8.80 13.40 7.52
C ARG A 107 -9.98 13.63 8.44
N LYS A 108 -11.18 13.88 7.89
CA LYS A 108 -12.42 13.97 8.70
C LYS A 108 -12.79 12.63 9.32
N ILE A 109 -12.46 11.52 8.65
CA ILE A 109 -12.75 10.16 9.10
C ILE A 109 -11.59 9.63 9.94
N TRP A 110 -10.37 9.68 9.40
CA TRP A 110 -9.14 9.16 9.99
C TRP A 110 -8.32 10.33 10.57
N LYS A 111 -8.64 10.69 11.81
CA LYS A 111 -7.93 11.74 12.54
C LYS A 111 -6.48 11.34 12.85
N GLY A 112 -5.59 12.32 12.97
CA GLY A 112 -4.17 12.11 13.32
C GLY A 112 -3.24 11.87 12.12
N MET A 113 -3.73 11.99 10.89
CA MET A 113 -2.91 11.84 9.68
C MET A 113 -2.10 13.11 9.30
N ASP A 114 -2.33 14.24 9.96
CA ASP A 114 -1.79 15.54 9.54
C ASP A 114 -0.25 15.57 9.54
N GLU A 115 0.38 15.04 10.60
CA GLU A 115 1.84 14.92 10.71
C GLU A 115 2.41 13.96 9.65
N GLU A 116 1.74 12.84 9.39
CA GLU A 116 2.15 11.85 8.39
C GLU A 116 2.02 12.40 6.96
N ILE A 117 0.98 13.19 6.68
CA ILE A 117 0.78 13.86 5.38
C ILE A 117 1.89 14.90 5.16
N ILE A 118 2.20 15.71 6.16
CA ILE A 118 3.29 16.71 6.09
C ILE A 118 4.65 16.03 5.92
N PHE A 119 4.89 14.93 6.63
CA PHE A 119 6.07 14.10 6.47
C PHE A 119 6.18 13.56 5.04
N ASN A 120 5.10 12.96 4.53
CA ASN A 120 5.08 12.40 3.19
C ASN A 120 5.24 13.47 2.10
N TYR A 121 4.60 14.64 2.24
CA TYR A 121 4.80 15.78 1.35
C TYR A 121 6.26 16.22 1.28
N SER A 122 6.98 16.19 2.40
CA SER A 122 8.41 16.52 2.41
C SER A 122 9.20 15.54 1.56
N PHE A 123 8.98 14.24 1.72
CA PHE A 123 9.63 13.21 0.87
C PHE A 123 9.22 13.31 -0.60
N LEU A 124 7.95 13.59 -0.89
CA LEU A 124 7.47 13.78 -2.25
C LEU A 124 8.14 14.99 -2.91
N LEU A 125 8.21 16.14 -2.22
CA LEU A 125 8.88 17.33 -2.72
C LEU A 125 10.38 17.09 -2.93
N VAL A 126 11.03 16.39 -1.99
CA VAL A 126 12.44 15.99 -2.11
C VAL A 126 12.66 15.15 -3.37
N ALA A 127 11.77 14.21 -3.67
CA ALA A 127 11.85 13.34 -4.84
C ALA A 127 11.56 14.05 -6.18
N ARG A 128 10.83 15.18 -6.17
CA ARG A 128 10.49 15.93 -7.39
C ARG A 128 11.72 16.58 -8.07
N PRO A 129 11.72 16.68 -9.42
CA PRO A 129 12.81 17.31 -10.15
C PRO A 129 12.89 18.80 -9.87
N GLN A 130 14.08 19.37 -10.07
CA GLN A 130 14.22 20.81 -10.17
C GLN A 130 13.68 21.25 -11.54
N LEU A 131 12.90 22.33 -11.59
CA LEU A 131 12.16 22.67 -12.81
C LEU A 131 13.04 22.97 -14.03
N HIS A 132 14.29 23.41 -13.83
CA HIS A 132 15.21 23.62 -14.95
C HIS A 132 15.61 22.30 -15.66
N THR A 133 15.50 21.14 -14.99
CA THR A 133 15.76 19.82 -15.60
C THR A 133 14.56 19.26 -16.35
N VAL A 134 13.37 19.85 -16.18
CA VAL A 134 12.17 19.49 -16.91
C VAL A 134 12.08 20.29 -18.21
N TYR A 135 11.94 19.59 -19.33
CA TYR A 135 11.93 20.19 -20.66
C TYR A 135 10.53 20.58 -21.12
N GLY A 136 10.44 21.67 -21.90
CA GLY A 136 9.22 22.09 -22.59
C GLY A 136 8.08 22.50 -21.65
N LYS A 137 6.84 22.37 -22.15
CA LYS A 137 5.63 22.74 -21.40
C LYS A 137 5.31 21.80 -20.23
N ALA A 138 5.89 20.61 -20.18
CA ALA A 138 5.79 19.71 -19.02
C ALA A 138 6.31 20.37 -17.73
N ARG A 139 7.28 21.30 -17.85
CA ARG A 139 7.75 22.12 -16.72
C ARG A 139 6.63 22.90 -16.05
N ILE A 140 5.66 23.41 -16.82
CA ILE A 140 4.53 24.19 -16.30
C ILE A 140 3.59 23.29 -15.49
N VAL A 141 3.36 22.06 -15.97
CA VAL A 141 2.52 21.05 -15.30
C VAL A 141 3.15 20.60 -13.99
N GLU A 142 4.45 20.29 -14.00
CA GLU A 142 5.20 19.92 -12.80
C GLU A 142 5.24 21.07 -11.78
N ALA A 143 5.46 22.31 -12.26
CA ALA A 143 5.44 23.49 -11.40
C ALA A 143 4.06 23.73 -10.78
N PHE A 144 2.98 23.52 -11.54
CA PHE A 144 1.61 23.53 -11.02
C PHE A 144 1.43 22.49 -9.92
N TYR A 145 1.83 21.24 -10.16
CA TYR A 145 1.72 20.18 -9.17
C TYR A 145 2.50 20.51 -7.89
N GLN A 146 3.77 20.92 -8.00
CA GLN A 146 4.58 21.27 -6.83
C GLN A 146 3.96 22.42 -6.04
N TYR A 147 3.57 23.49 -6.72
CA TYR A 147 2.98 24.66 -6.06
C TYR A 147 1.61 24.35 -5.43
N PHE A 148 0.76 23.61 -6.13
CA PHE A 148 -0.57 23.23 -5.65
C PHE A 148 -0.50 22.27 -4.46
N MET A 149 0.33 21.23 -4.56
CA MET A 149 0.45 20.20 -3.52
C MET A 149 1.31 20.63 -2.35
N PHE A 150 2.33 21.47 -2.53
CA PHE A 150 3.31 21.77 -1.47
C PHE A 150 3.39 23.26 -1.10
N GLY A 151 2.80 24.15 -1.89
CA GLY A 151 2.98 25.60 -1.75
C GLY A 151 4.40 26.08 -2.08
N ALA A 152 5.25 25.19 -2.58
CA ALA A 152 6.65 25.44 -2.88
C ALA A 152 7.01 24.89 -4.26
N ILE A 153 8.02 25.48 -4.88
CA ILE A 153 8.56 25.06 -6.18
C ILE A 153 10.07 24.83 -6.03
N LYS A 154 10.59 23.76 -6.61
CA LYS A 154 12.03 23.48 -6.68
C LYS A 154 12.63 24.04 -7.97
N GLY A 155 13.51 25.01 -7.83
CA GLY A 155 14.18 25.68 -8.94
C GLY A 155 13.41 26.92 -9.44
N GLU A 156 13.84 27.45 -10.57
CA GLU A 156 13.36 28.74 -11.07
C GLU A 156 12.27 28.59 -12.13
N VAL A 157 11.33 29.53 -12.12
CA VAL A 157 10.26 29.67 -13.11
C VAL A 157 10.21 31.12 -13.56
N GLN A 158 10.05 31.33 -14.87
CA GLN A 158 9.83 32.66 -15.42
C GLN A 158 8.56 33.29 -14.82
N SER A 159 8.61 34.57 -14.45
CA SER A 159 7.51 35.26 -13.74
C SER A 159 6.16 35.15 -14.47
N SER A 160 6.14 35.22 -15.80
CA SER A 160 4.93 35.06 -16.61
C SER A 160 4.28 33.68 -16.45
N TYR A 161 5.08 32.60 -16.38
CA TYR A 161 4.57 31.25 -16.11
C TYR A 161 4.18 31.08 -14.65
N PHE A 162 4.92 31.67 -13.71
CA PHE A 162 4.58 31.62 -12.30
C PHE A 162 3.21 32.24 -12.02
N GLU A 163 2.89 33.38 -12.66
CA GLU A 163 1.55 33.99 -12.56
C GLU A 163 0.43 33.06 -13.09
N LYS A 164 0.66 32.34 -14.19
CA LYS A 164 -0.29 31.33 -14.68
C LYS A 164 -0.47 30.19 -13.68
N ILE A 165 0.63 29.69 -13.13
CA ILE A 165 0.64 28.59 -12.13
C ILE A 165 -0.11 29.01 -10.86
N LYS A 166 0.12 30.22 -10.37
CA LYS A 166 -0.55 30.77 -9.19
C LYS A 166 -2.06 30.87 -9.43
N LYS A 167 -2.48 31.47 -10.56
CA LYS A 167 -3.89 31.56 -10.96
C LYS A 167 -4.55 30.18 -11.09
N ALA A 168 -3.88 29.23 -11.74
CA ALA A 168 -4.37 27.86 -11.88
C ALA A 168 -4.52 27.16 -10.53
N SER A 169 -3.60 27.40 -9.60
CA SER A 169 -3.61 26.79 -8.26
C SER A 169 -4.68 27.41 -7.36
N GLU A 170 -4.88 28.72 -7.42
CA GLU A 170 -6.00 29.41 -6.74
C GLU A 170 -7.35 28.92 -7.27
N PHE A 171 -7.47 28.80 -8.60
CA PHE A 171 -8.65 28.22 -9.24
C PHE A 171 -8.87 26.78 -8.77
N GLY A 172 -7.82 25.95 -8.80
CA GLY A 172 -7.82 24.56 -8.34
C GLY A 172 -8.26 24.40 -6.89
N ARG A 173 -7.81 25.28 -5.99
CA ARG A 173 -8.22 25.24 -4.57
C ARG A 173 -9.70 25.51 -4.42
N ARG A 174 -10.18 26.60 -5.04
CA ARG A 174 -11.59 26.99 -5.00
C ARG A 174 -12.52 25.90 -5.54
N ILE A 175 -12.16 25.21 -6.63
CA ILE A 175 -13.00 24.12 -7.15
C ILE A 175 -12.99 22.90 -6.24
N VAL A 176 -11.87 22.59 -5.57
CA VAL A 176 -11.80 21.49 -4.61
C VAL A 176 -12.63 21.83 -3.38
N ASP A 177 -12.53 23.05 -2.87
CA ASP A 177 -13.31 23.53 -1.73
C ASP A 177 -14.81 23.51 -2.06
N GLU A 178 -15.21 23.97 -3.26
CA GLU A 178 -16.59 23.88 -3.74
C GLU A 178 -17.08 22.44 -3.87
N ALA A 179 -16.23 21.53 -4.38
CA ALA A 179 -16.57 20.11 -4.48
C ALA A 179 -16.79 19.48 -3.09
N ILE A 180 -15.99 19.87 -2.11
CA ILE A 180 -16.11 19.43 -0.73
C ILE A 180 -17.40 19.95 -0.09
N GLU A 181 -17.65 21.27 -0.19
CA GLU A 181 -18.80 21.92 0.45
C GLU A 181 -20.14 21.45 -0.12
N LYS A 182 -20.19 21.24 -1.45
CA LYS A 182 -21.41 20.83 -2.15
C LYS A 182 -21.53 19.32 -2.34
N GLY A 183 -20.56 18.54 -1.88
CA GLY A 183 -20.56 17.09 -2.00
C GLY A 183 -20.45 16.56 -3.43
N TYR A 184 -19.75 17.28 -4.31
CA TYR A 184 -19.49 16.82 -5.67
C TYR A 184 -18.40 15.74 -5.74
N ASP A 185 -18.48 14.93 -6.80
CA ASP A 185 -17.59 13.79 -7.04
C ASP A 185 -16.56 14.06 -8.15
N THR A 186 -15.82 13.01 -8.52
CA THR A 186 -14.77 13.06 -9.54
C THR A 186 -15.24 13.51 -10.91
N GLU A 187 -16.47 13.20 -11.32
CA GLU A 187 -16.99 13.59 -12.64
C GLU A 187 -17.22 15.10 -12.74
N TRP A 188 -17.58 15.72 -11.62
CA TRP A 188 -17.69 17.17 -11.56
C TRP A 188 -16.32 17.85 -11.62
N LEU A 189 -15.34 17.34 -10.86
CA LEU A 189 -13.97 17.86 -10.89
C LEU A 189 -13.34 17.73 -12.29
N GLU A 190 -13.57 16.60 -12.97
CA GLU A 190 -13.10 16.36 -14.33
C GLU A 190 -13.56 17.44 -15.31
N LYS A 191 -14.82 17.89 -15.20
CA LYS A 191 -15.35 18.97 -16.06
C LYS A 191 -14.62 20.30 -15.86
N LYS A 192 -14.00 20.52 -14.69
CA LYS A 192 -13.25 21.74 -14.36
C LYS A 192 -11.78 21.70 -14.79
N VAL A 193 -11.24 20.53 -15.11
CA VAL A 193 -9.83 20.37 -15.53
C VAL A 193 -9.51 21.20 -16.78
N ASN A 194 -10.45 21.29 -17.74
CA ASN A 194 -10.27 22.09 -18.95
C ASN A 194 -10.03 23.58 -18.67
N GLU A 195 -10.59 24.14 -17.58
CA GLU A 195 -10.35 25.52 -17.20
C GLU A 195 -8.91 25.71 -16.68
N ILE A 196 -8.38 24.75 -15.90
CA ILE A 196 -6.98 24.75 -15.46
C ILE A 196 -6.03 24.66 -16.64
N ILE A 197 -6.30 23.76 -17.58
CA ILE A 197 -5.48 23.59 -18.81
C ILE A 197 -5.41 24.90 -19.60
N LYS A 198 -6.54 25.61 -19.74
CA LYS A 198 -6.59 26.93 -20.39
C LYS A 198 -5.77 27.98 -19.65
N ILE A 199 -5.84 28.03 -18.31
CA ILE A 199 -5.05 28.98 -17.51
C ILE A 199 -3.55 28.70 -17.65
N LEU A 200 -3.17 27.43 -17.61
CA LEU A 200 -1.77 27.00 -17.75
C LEU A 200 -1.25 27.13 -19.20
N ASP A 201 -2.13 27.26 -20.18
CA ASP A 201 -1.79 27.38 -21.61
C ASP A 201 -0.96 26.17 -22.11
N ILE A 202 -1.49 24.99 -21.82
CA ILE A 202 -0.91 23.68 -22.16
C ILE A 202 -1.88 22.85 -23.01
N ASP A 203 -1.37 21.83 -23.68
CA ASP A 203 -2.16 20.80 -24.35
C ASP A 203 -2.59 19.72 -23.34
N SER A 204 -3.87 19.36 -23.34
CA SER A 204 -4.45 18.32 -22.49
C SER A 204 -3.81 16.93 -22.64
N LEU A 205 -3.35 16.60 -23.86
CA LEU A 205 -2.79 15.30 -24.22
C LEU A 205 -1.27 15.29 -24.14
N MET A 206 -0.62 16.40 -23.76
CA MET A 206 0.83 16.40 -23.65
C MET A 206 1.30 15.35 -22.66
N THR A 207 2.31 14.60 -23.06
CA THR A 207 2.94 13.64 -22.17
C THR A 207 3.61 14.40 -21.03
N VAL A 208 3.19 14.10 -19.81
CA VAL A 208 3.92 14.51 -18.62
C VAL A 208 4.96 13.43 -18.40
N PRO A 209 6.26 13.72 -18.56
CA PRO A 209 7.27 12.78 -18.12
C PRO A 209 7.07 12.66 -16.62
N VAL A 210 6.42 11.59 -16.17
CA VAL A 210 6.35 11.22 -14.75
C VAL A 210 7.80 11.08 -14.34
N SER A 211 8.31 12.16 -13.74
CA SER A 211 9.72 12.32 -13.49
C SER A 211 10.09 11.21 -12.52
N LEU A 212 10.82 10.21 -13.02
CA LEU A 212 11.50 9.24 -12.19
C LEU A 212 12.11 10.01 -11.02
N PRO A 213 11.85 9.60 -9.76
CA PRO A 213 12.33 10.33 -8.60
C PRO A 213 13.83 10.60 -8.77
N PHE A 214 14.23 11.87 -8.70
CA PHE A 214 15.60 12.27 -9.03
C PHE A 214 16.60 11.71 -7.99
N MET A 215 16.11 11.40 -6.78
CA MET A 215 16.82 10.60 -5.80
C MET A 215 16.42 9.13 -5.94
N LYS A 216 17.42 8.28 -6.18
CA LYS A 216 17.26 6.83 -6.11
C LYS A 216 17.17 6.38 -4.65
N ALA A 217 16.51 5.25 -4.43
CA ALA A 217 16.62 4.52 -3.18
C ALA A 217 18.09 4.38 -2.75
N GLY A 218 18.40 4.75 -1.50
CA GLY A 218 19.75 4.72 -0.94
C GLY A 218 20.49 6.07 -0.89
N MET A 219 19.98 7.15 -1.51
CA MET A 219 20.48 8.49 -1.21
C MET A 219 20.01 8.93 0.18
N ALA A 220 20.96 9.15 1.10
CA ALA A 220 20.66 9.60 2.45
C ALA A 220 20.35 11.10 2.43
N LEU A 221 19.14 11.46 2.84
CA LEU A 221 18.80 12.84 3.19
C LEU A 221 19.22 13.07 4.65
N THR A 222 19.94 14.15 4.94
CA THR A 222 20.28 14.47 6.33
C THR A 222 19.03 14.91 7.10
N GLU A 223 18.99 14.69 8.41
CA GLU A 223 17.86 15.15 9.25
C GLU A 223 17.68 16.66 9.18
N GLU A 224 18.79 17.42 9.08
CA GLU A 224 18.75 18.88 8.92
C GLU A 224 18.09 19.31 7.61
N GLU A 225 18.40 18.64 6.50
CA GLU A 225 17.75 18.90 5.20
C GLU A 225 16.27 18.55 5.25
N LEU A 226 15.93 17.40 5.83
CA LEU A 226 14.53 16.98 5.99
C LEU A 226 13.74 18.00 6.83
N LEU A 227 14.32 18.48 7.93
CA LEU A 227 13.70 19.47 8.80
C LEU A 227 13.44 20.80 8.08
N LYS A 228 14.34 21.22 7.17
CA LYS A 228 14.11 22.40 6.32
C LYS A 228 12.88 22.22 5.43
N PHE A 229 12.76 21.07 4.76
CA PHE A 229 11.59 20.78 3.93
C PHE A 229 10.31 20.71 4.76
N LEU A 230 10.32 20.00 5.89
CA LEU A 230 9.19 19.91 6.82
C LEU A 230 8.73 21.29 7.26
N THR A 231 9.65 22.18 7.65
CA THR A 231 9.31 23.54 8.10
C THR A 231 8.63 24.35 6.99
N VAL A 232 9.11 24.26 5.75
CA VAL A 232 8.49 24.93 4.59
C VAL A 232 7.10 24.37 4.33
N ILE A 233 6.94 23.04 4.32
CA ILE A 233 5.65 22.38 4.07
C ILE A 233 4.65 22.73 5.17
N SER A 234 5.01 22.59 6.44
CA SER A 234 4.12 22.89 7.58
C SER A 234 3.63 24.33 7.51
N LYS A 235 4.52 25.29 7.21
CA LYS A 235 4.13 26.71 7.06
C LYS A 235 3.19 26.93 5.87
N ASN A 236 3.52 26.36 4.71
CA ASN A 236 2.70 26.51 3.51
C ASN A 236 1.32 25.87 3.62
N LYS A 237 1.18 24.91 4.54
CA LYS A 237 -0.03 24.12 4.73
C LYS A 237 -0.75 24.40 6.03
N GLU A 238 -0.37 25.43 6.76
CA GLU A 238 -1.03 25.84 8.00
C GLU A 238 -2.52 26.16 7.79
N GLY A 239 -2.88 26.70 6.62
CA GLY A 239 -4.30 26.93 6.27
C GLY A 239 -5.10 25.64 6.03
N ASP A 240 -4.45 24.54 5.68
CA ASP A 240 -5.07 23.26 5.36
C ASP A 240 -5.11 22.31 6.58
N PHE A 241 -4.02 22.28 7.37
CA PHE A 241 -3.84 21.36 8.51
C PHE A 241 -3.88 22.03 9.89
N GLY A 242 -3.88 23.36 9.95
CA GLY A 242 -3.62 24.09 11.19
C GLY A 242 -2.13 24.08 11.54
N LYS A 243 -1.80 24.45 12.78
CA LYS A 243 -0.41 24.45 13.25
C LYS A 243 0.06 23.03 13.52
N THR A 244 0.97 22.54 12.68
CA THR A 244 1.65 21.25 12.86
C THR A 244 3.11 21.50 13.24
N ASP A 245 3.61 20.78 14.25
CA ASP A 245 5.02 20.85 14.66
C ASP A 245 5.91 20.05 13.69
N PRO A 246 6.83 20.70 12.95
CA PRO A 246 7.78 20.01 12.08
C PRO A 246 8.66 19.00 12.82
N LYS A 247 8.94 19.20 14.11
CA LYS A 247 9.75 18.28 14.91
C LYS A 247 8.99 17.00 15.27
N ALA A 248 7.71 17.12 15.64
CA ALA A 248 6.84 15.97 15.84
C ALA A 248 6.67 15.17 14.53
N ALA A 249 6.49 15.85 13.40
CA ALA A 249 6.45 15.20 12.10
C ALA A 249 7.79 14.52 11.73
N LEU A 250 8.93 15.07 12.16
CA LEU A 250 10.24 14.45 11.97
C LEU A 250 10.40 13.19 12.82
N SER A 251 10.05 13.23 14.11
CA SER A 251 10.21 12.10 15.04
C SER A 251 9.28 10.95 14.70
N GLY A 252 8.00 11.24 14.39
CA GLY A 252 6.99 10.22 14.09
C GLY A 252 6.69 9.30 15.29
N ASP A 253 6.79 9.80 16.51
CA ASP A 253 6.65 9.01 17.74
C ASP A 253 5.31 8.26 17.81
N ASN A 254 4.25 8.86 17.23
CA ASN A 254 2.91 8.27 17.08
C ASN A 254 2.89 6.96 16.26
N VAL A 255 3.76 6.82 15.26
CA VAL A 255 3.86 5.62 14.40
C VAL A 255 5.01 4.71 14.85
N TYR A 256 5.91 5.21 15.69
CA TYR A 256 7.10 4.46 16.08
C TYR A 256 6.80 3.22 16.92
N GLU A 257 5.83 3.29 17.84
CA GLU A 257 5.40 2.13 18.63
C GLU A 257 4.78 1.04 17.74
N GLU A 258 3.92 1.42 16.78
CA GLU A 258 3.37 0.52 15.75
C GLU A 258 4.52 -0.19 15.00
N TYR A 259 5.50 0.57 14.53
CA TYR A 259 6.67 0.04 13.82
C TYR A 259 7.50 -0.94 14.68
N LYS A 260 7.70 -0.66 15.98
CA LYS A 260 8.40 -1.58 16.89
C LYS A 260 7.65 -2.90 17.05
N ILE A 261 6.33 -2.85 17.20
CA ILE A 261 5.50 -4.06 17.32
C ILE A 261 5.67 -4.93 16.08
N LEU A 262 5.61 -4.34 14.89
CA LEU A 262 5.81 -5.06 13.63
C LEU A 262 7.20 -5.70 13.51
N LEU A 263 8.24 -5.00 13.94
CA LEU A 263 9.59 -5.57 13.99
C LEU A 263 9.69 -6.75 14.96
N ASN A 264 9.01 -6.67 16.11
CA ASN A 264 9.00 -7.76 17.08
C ASN A 264 8.20 -8.97 16.59
N GLU A 265 7.06 -8.76 15.93
CA GLU A 265 6.31 -9.86 15.30
C GLU A 265 7.10 -10.52 14.15
N ASN A 266 7.87 -9.74 13.41
CA ASN A 266 8.81 -10.29 12.43
C ASN A 266 9.89 -11.19 13.08
N LYS A 267 10.43 -10.79 14.24
CA LYS A 267 11.37 -11.65 14.99
C LYS A 267 10.70 -12.93 15.50
N LYS A 268 9.45 -12.85 15.98
CA LYS A 268 8.72 -14.03 16.45
C LYS A 268 8.42 -15.00 15.32
N SER A 269 8.13 -14.49 14.12
CA SER A 269 7.97 -15.33 12.92
C SER A 269 9.29 -15.91 12.43
N ASP A 270 10.44 -15.23 12.63
CA ASP A 270 11.77 -15.82 12.40
C ASP A 270 12.07 -16.99 13.35
N ASN A 271 11.71 -16.85 14.63
CA ASN A 271 11.84 -17.92 15.62
C ASN A 271 10.82 -19.06 15.42
N LYS A 272 9.78 -18.84 14.60
CA LYS A 272 8.86 -19.89 14.13
C LYS A 272 9.34 -20.54 12.82
N GLY A 273 10.55 -20.22 12.37
CA GLY A 273 11.34 -21.09 11.50
C GLY A 273 11.45 -22.45 12.18
N ILE A 274 10.89 -23.47 11.52
CA ILE A 274 10.76 -24.84 11.99
C ILE A 274 12.17 -25.42 12.24
N ALA A 275 12.66 -25.36 13.47
CA ALA A 275 13.40 -26.47 14.02
C ALA A 275 12.34 -27.38 14.64
N PRO A 276 12.04 -28.56 14.08
CA PRO A 276 11.24 -29.51 14.82
C PRO A 276 12.08 -29.88 16.03
N GLU A 277 11.60 -29.58 17.23
CA GLU A 277 12.06 -30.30 18.41
C GLU A 277 11.94 -31.78 18.07
N THR A 278 13.08 -32.44 17.98
CA THR A 278 13.18 -33.86 17.72
C THR A 278 12.60 -34.59 18.93
N ILE A 279 11.29 -34.79 18.91
CA ILE A 279 10.62 -35.80 19.72
C ILE A 279 11.24 -37.14 19.29
N GLY A 280 11.89 -37.80 20.23
CA GLY A 280 12.73 -38.98 20.03
C GLY A 280 12.04 -40.12 19.29
N LEU A 281 12.19 -40.15 17.97
CA LEU A 281 11.92 -41.30 17.12
C LEU A 281 13.14 -41.52 16.23
N GLN A 282 13.78 -42.68 16.39
CA GLN A 282 14.83 -43.14 15.50
C GLN A 282 14.22 -43.39 14.11
N ILE A 283 14.64 -42.61 13.13
CA ILE A 283 14.33 -42.82 11.72
C ILE A 283 15.38 -43.81 11.18
N PRO A 284 14.99 -44.93 10.54
CA PRO A 284 15.95 -45.83 9.91
C PRO A 284 16.63 -45.13 8.73
N ALA A 285 17.91 -45.44 8.49
CA ALA A 285 18.71 -44.82 7.44
C ALA A 285 18.01 -44.85 6.08
N THR A 286 17.79 -43.66 5.51
CA THR A 286 17.13 -43.41 4.23
C THR A 286 17.87 -44.09 3.09
N ASN A 287 17.14 -44.85 2.27
CA ASN A 287 17.57 -45.16 0.91
C ASN A 287 17.72 -43.84 0.13
N ASN A 288 18.88 -43.61 -0.47
CA ASN A 288 19.21 -42.43 -1.29
C ASN A 288 18.28 -42.32 -2.52
N VAL A 289 17.07 -41.79 -2.35
CA VAL A 289 16.23 -41.30 -3.42
C VAL A 289 16.14 -39.79 -3.27
N ASP A 290 16.57 -39.04 -4.28
CA ASP A 290 16.52 -37.59 -4.29
C ASP A 290 15.07 -37.11 -4.47
N GLU A 291 14.39 -36.87 -3.35
CA GLU A 291 12.97 -36.46 -3.28
C GLU A 291 12.71 -35.05 -3.83
N THR A 292 13.76 -34.25 -4.08
CA THR A 292 13.64 -32.87 -4.58
C THR A 292 13.01 -32.77 -5.97
N LYS A 293 12.98 -33.87 -6.75
CA LYS A 293 12.35 -33.91 -8.08
C LYS A 293 10.82 -33.94 -8.04
N ILE A 294 10.24 -34.27 -6.88
CA ILE A 294 8.79 -34.51 -6.72
C ILE A 294 8.17 -33.49 -5.75
N TYR A 295 8.98 -32.84 -4.91
CA TYR A 295 8.53 -31.74 -4.06
C TYR A 295 8.52 -30.39 -4.82
N ASP A 296 7.36 -30.02 -5.35
CA ASP A 296 7.15 -28.69 -5.93
C ASP A 296 6.66 -27.70 -4.85
N LEU A 297 7.62 -27.01 -4.23
CA LEU A 297 7.35 -26.01 -3.19
C LEU A 297 6.50 -24.84 -3.69
N SER A 298 6.62 -24.46 -4.96
CA SER A 298 5.83 -23.38 -5.56
C SER A 298 4.36 -23.79 -5.65
N LEU A 299 4.08 -25.00 -6.15
CA LEU A 299 2.74 -25.55 -6.24
C LEU A 299 2.10 -25.72 -4.86
N ILE A 300 2.85 -26.29 -3.89
CA ILE A 300 2.39 -26.49 -2.52
C ILE A 300 2.02 -25.15 -1.86
N ASN A 301 2.88 -24.13 -1.98
CA ASN A 301 2.64 -22.83 -1.38
C ASN A 301 1.45 -22.12 -2.05
N ASN A 302 1.35 -22.16 -3.38
CA ASN A 302 0.22 -21.59 -4.11
C ASN A 302 -1.11 -22.23 -3.69
N LEU A 303 -1.15 -23.55 -3.51
CA LEU A 303 -2.35 -24.24 -3.03
C LEU A 303 -2.66 -23.94 -1.56
N LYS A 304 -1.67 -23.95 -0.67
CA LYS A 304 -1.87 -23.57 0.75
C LYS A 304 -2.43 -22.16 0.87
N THR A 305 -1.97 -21.21 0.05
CA THR A 305 -2.52 -19.84 -0.02
C THR A 305 -3.98 -19.84 -0.49
N LYS A 306 -4.31 -20.57 -1.57
CA LYS A 306 -5.70 -20.67 -2.07
C LYS A 306 -6.66 -21.28 -1.04
N PHE A 307 -6.20 -22.23 -0.23
CA PHE A 307 -7.03 -22.94 0.75
C PHE A 307 -6.89 -22.41 2.19
N LYS A 308 -6.18 -21.29 2.42
CA LYS A 308 -5.95 -20.70 3.75
C LYS A 308 -7.26 -20.46 4.53
N GLU A 309 -8.28 -19.97 3.83
CA GLU A 309 -9.60 -19.65 4.40
C GLU A 309 -10.42 -20.87 4.87
N TRP A 310 -10.01 -22.08 4.46
CA TRP A 310 -10.72 -23.32 4.79
C TRP A 310 -10.23 -23.97 6.10
N LYS A 311 -9.02 -23.61 6.58
CA LYS A 311 -8.41 -24.15 7.81
C LYS A 311 -8.91 -23.45 9.09
N SER A 312 -9.13 -22.16 8.96
CA SER A 312 -9.56 -21.22 9.99
C SER A 312 -10.23 -20.11 9.22
N GLY A 313 -11.53 -19.93 9.42
CA GLY A 313 -12.25 -18.89 8.72
C GLY A 313 -12.45 -17.74 9.68
N TRP A 314 -11.70 -16.67 9.50
CA TRP A 314 -12.03 -15.38 10.09
C TRP A 314 -13.42 -14.98 9.58
N LYS A 315 -14.36 -14.70 10.47
CA LYS A 315 -15.47 -13.81 10.09
C LYS A 315 -15.02 -12.44 10.56
N GLU A 316 -14.27 -11.78 9.70
CA GLU A 316 -13.96 -10.37 9.93
C GLU A 316 -15.31 -9.62 9.90
N GLN A 317 -15.67 -8.99 11.01
CA GLN A 317 -16.82 -8.09 11.08
C GLN A 317 -16.24 -6.68 11.07
N HIS A 318 -16.49 -5.95 9.99
CA HIS A 318 -15.80 -4.69 9.70
C HIS A 318 -16.57 -3.50 10.26
N LEU A 319 -16.41 -3.25 11.56
CA LEU A 319 -16.98 -2.07 12.21
C LEU A 319 -16.02 -0.86 12.12
N ARG A 320 -16.60 0.36 12.14
CA ARG A 320 -15.85 1.63 12.06
C ARG A 320 -15.03 1.94 13.32
N SER A 321 -15.30 1.26 14.44
CA SER A 321 -14.66 1.41 15.74
C SER A 321 -14.90 0.14 16.58
N GLY A 322 -14.00 -0.18 17.52
CA GLY A 322 -14.13 -1.28 18.48
C GLY A 322 -12.79 -1.58 19.17
N ASP A 323 -12.83 -2.15 20.37
CA ASP A 323 -11.64 -2.59 21.12
C ASP A 323 -11.26 -4.05 20.76
N GLU A 324 -10.15 -4.53 21.34
CA GLU A 324 -9.76 -5.94 21.32
C GLU A 324 -10.92 -6.81 21.84
N PHE A 325 -11.07 -8.02 21.31
CA PHE A 325 -12.15 -8.92 21.74
C PHE A 325 -12.07 -9.16 23.26
N ASP A 326 -13.07 -8.66 23.98
CA ASP A 326 -13.27 -8.87 25.41
C ASP A 326 -14.58 -9.67 25.60
N GLU A 327 -14.47 -10.81 26.28
CA GLU A 327 -15.59 -11.71 26.55
C GLU A 327 -16.68 -11.02 27.38
N GLU A 328 -16.31 -10.10 28.28
CA GLU A 328 -17.25 -9.38 29.13
C GLU A 328 -18.02 -8.33 28.30
N GLN A 329 -17.33 -7.57 27.45
CA GLN A 329 -17.97 -6.57 26.57
C GLN A 329 -18.88 -7.21 25.51
N PHE A 330 -18.53 -8.40 25.01
CA PHE A 330 -19.36 -9.14 24.05
C PHE A 330 -20.71 -9.57 24.65
N ILE A 331 -20.69 -10.01 25.91
CA ILE A 331 -21.90 -10.43 26.64
C ILE A 331 -22.80 -9.23 26.96
N GLU A 332 -22.22 -8.04 27.16
CA GLU A 332 -22.96 -6.78 27.35
C GLU A 332 -23.57 -6.20 26.06
N GLY A 333 -23.36 -6.85 24.91
CA GLY A 333 -23.94 -6.45 23.63
C GLY A 333 -23.09 -5.49 22.80
N ASN A 334 -21.82 -5.28 23.17
CA ASN A 334 -20.87 -4.61 22.31
C ASN A 334 -20.31 -5.59 21.27
N GLU A 335 -20.37 -5.21 19.99
CA GLU A 335 -19.82 -6.04 18.93
C GLU A 335 -18.29 -5.85 18.86
N PRO A 336 -17.50 -6.94 18.84
CA PRO A 336 -16.06 -6.88 18.90
C PRO A 336 -15.47 -6.58 17.51
N PHE A 337 -14.27 -5.99 17.48
CA PHE A 337 -13.60 -5.63 16.23
C PHE A 337 -13.16 -6.86 15.38
N PHE A 338 -12.98 -8.02 16.01
CA PHE A 338 -12.73 -9.31 15.35
C PHE A 338 -13.45 -10.47 16.06
N SER A 339 -13.83 -11.51 15.30
CA SER A 339 -14.29 -12.80 15.86
C SER A 339 -13.55 -13.97 15.20
N ASP A 340 -12.98 -14.87 16.01
CA ASP A 340 -12.35 -16.12 15.53
C ASP A 340 -13.40 -17.23 15.42
N ALA A 341 -13.47 -17.87 14.25
CA ALA A 341 -14.23 -19.09 14.06
C ALA A 341 -13.31 -20.21 13.53
N LYS A 342 -12.98 -21.14 14.43
CA LYS A 342 -12.25 -22.36 14.08
C LYS A 342 -13.11 -23.30 13.24
N LYS A 343 -12.97 -23.22 11.91
CA LYS A 343 -13.59 -24.16 10.97
C LYS A 343 -12.84 -25.49 11.03
N SER A 344 -13.54 -26.58 11.34
CA SER A 344 -12.96 -27.93 11.30
C SER A 344 -13.65 -28.75 10.22
N ILE A 345 -12.86 -29.25 9.27
CA ILE A 345 -13.35 -30.15 8.22
C ILE A 345 -13.34 -31.58 8.81
N LYS A 346 -14.52 -32.11 9.11
CA LYS A 346 -14.69 -33.44 9.73
C LYS A 346 -14.66 -34.60 8.72
N THR A 347 -14.59 -34.30 7.43
CA THR A 347 -14.63 -35.29 6.35
C THR A 347 -13.36 -36.12 6.31
N LYS A 348 -13.48 -37.42 6.02
CA LYS A 348 -12.36 -38.31 5.72
C LYS A 348 -12.19 -38.42 4.21
N ILE A 349 -10.98 -38.25 3.71
CA ILE A 349 -10.69 -38.29 2.27
C ILE A 349 -9.84 -39.53 1.96
N VAL A 350 -10.17 -40.25 0.88
CA VAL A 350 -9.34 -41.34 0.36
C VAL A 350 -8.88 -40.93 -1.02
N ILE A 351 -7.56 -40.95 -1.24
CA ILE A 351 -6.91 -40.71 -2.52
C ILE A 351 -6.62 -42.08 -3.12
N LEU A 352 -6.96 -42.31 -4.38
CA LEU A 352 -6.65 -43.55 -5.09
C LEU A 352 -5.69 -43.22 -6.22
N LEU A 353 -4.54 -43.88 -6.23
CA LEU A 353 -3.50 -43.66 -7.24
C LEU A 353 -3.56 -44.75 -8.30
N ASP A 354 -3.58 -44.33 -9.57
CA ASP A 354 -3.42 -45.25 -10.68
C ASP A 354 -1.95 -45.68 -10.80
N HIS A 355 -1.72 -46.98 -10.90
CA HIS A 355 -0.40 -47.59 -11.09
C HIS A 355 -0.27 -48.30 -12.46
N SER A 356 -1.24 -48.08 -13.35
CA SER A 356 -1.22 -48.61 -14.70
C SER A 356 -0.04 -48.06 -15.53
N SER A 357 0.36 -48.80 -16.55
CA SER A 357 1.41 -48.36 -17.48
C SER A 357 0.99 -47.14 -18.33
N SER A 358 -0.31 -46.83 -18.39
CA SER A 358 -0.84 -45.67 -19.13
C SER A 358 -0.42 -44.33 -18.54
N ILE A 359 -0.01 -44.25 -17.27
CA ILE A 359 0.43 -42.99 -16.65
C ILE A 359 1.94 -42.76 -16.72
N ALA A 360 2.68 -43.62 -17.43
CA ALA A 360 4.14 -43.56 -17.46
C ALA A 360 4.71 -42.24 -18.01
N SER A 361 4.02 -41.62 -18.98
CA SER A 361 4.39 -40.31 -19.55
C SER A 361 4.31 -39.18 -18.53
N ASP A 362 3.34 -39.25 -17.61
CA ASP A 362 2.98 -38.17 -16.68
C ASP A 362 3.26 -38.53 -15.23
N ALA A 363 3.96 -39.63 -14.97
CA ALA A 363 4.18 -40.19 -13.64
C ALA A 363 4.84 -39.21 -12.66
N ILE A 364 5.69 -38.31 -13.16
CA ILE A 364 6.35 -37.29 -12.31
C ILE A 364 5.36 -36.20 -11.90
N GLU A 365 4.58 -35.66 -12.84
CA GLU A 365 3.58 -34.63 -12.56
C GLU A 365 2.43 -35.18 -11.69
N TYR A 366 2.05 -36.44 -11.91
CA TYR A 366 1.06 -37.15 -11.10
C TYR A 366 1.51 -37.28 -9.64
N LYS A 367 2.79 -37.59 -9.40
CA LYS A 367 3.36 -37.66 -8.04
C LYS A 367 3.47 -36.28 -7.40
N LYS A 368 3.86 -35.24 -8.14
CA LYS A 368 3.90 -33.84 -7.65
C LYS A 368 2.52 -33.36 -7.20
N ALA A 369 1.49 -33.59 -8.02
CA ALA A 369 0.12 -33.22 -7.71
C ALA A 369 -0.41 -33.96 -6.47
N THR A 370 -0.11 -35.26 -6.37
CA THR A 370 -0.49 -36.09 -5.22
C THR A 370 0.16 -35.60 -3.92
N LEU A 371 1.46 -35.33 -3.94
CA LEU A 371 2.16 -34.79 -2.77
C LEU A 371 1.63 -33.40 -2.39
N ALA A 372 1.40 -32.53 -3.37
CA ALA A 372 0.86 -31.20 -3.11
C ALA A 372 -0.54 -31.26 -2.48
N LEU A 373 -1.39 -32.18 -2.92
CA LEU A 373 -2.70 -32.43 -2.31
C LEU A 373 -2.57 -32.93 -0.87
N CYS A 374 -1.70 -33.91 -0.61
CA CYS A 374 -1.48 -34.44 0.75
C CYS A 374 -0.99 -33.36 1.72
N GLU A 375 -0.06 -32.51 1.26
CA GLU A 375 0.45 -31.35 1.99
C GLU A 375 -0.63 -30.34 2.35
N VAL A 376 -1.57 -30.08 1.43
CA VAL A 376 -2.70 -29.17 1.66
C VAL A 376 -3.71 -29.80 2.62
N LEU A 377 -4.06 -31.08 2.46
CA LEU A 377 -4.99 -31.77 3.36
C LEU A 377 -4.44 -31.86 4.79
N SER A 378 -3.14 -32.14 4.93
CA SER A 378 -2.43 -32.10 6.21
C SER A 378 -2.44 -30.68 6.80
N TYR A 379 -2.16 -29.67 5.97
CA TYR A 379 -2.26 -28.27 6.37
C TYR A 379 -3.66 -27.91 6.90
N LEU A 380 -4.73 -28.39 6.28
CA LEU A 380 -6.12 -28.20 6.70
C LEU A 380 -6.54 -29.05 7.91
N LYS A 381 -5.66 -29.92 8.44
CA LYS A 381 -5.96 -30.92 9.49
C LYS A 381 -7.09 -31.89 9.11
N VAL A 382 -7.26 -32.15 7.82
CA VAL A 382 -8.22 -33.13 7.29
C VAL A 382 -7.64 -34.53 7.47
N LYS A 383 -8.46 -35.51 7.88
CA LYS A 383 -8.03 -36.90 7.92
C LYS A 383 -8.07 -37.48 6.52
N PHE A 384 -6.93 -37.92 5.99
CA PHE A 384 -6.85 -38.55 4.68
C PHE A 384 -6.02 -39.84 4.68
N ALA A 385 -6.26 -40.68 3.68
CA ALA A 385 -5.48 -41.85 3.34
C ALA A 385 -5.16 -41.83 1.85
N VAL A 386 -3.99 -42.36 1.46
CA VAL A 386 -3.51 -42.49 0.08
C VAL A 386 -3.37 -43.96 -0.26
#